data_AF-A0A838GBT3-F1
#
_entry.id   AF-A0A838GBT3-F1
#
_cell.length_a   1.000
_cell.length_b   1.000
_cell.length_c   1.000
_cell.angle_alpha   90.00
_cell.angle_beta   90.00
_cell.angle_gamma   90.00
#
_symmetry.space_group_name_H-M   'P 1'
#
loop_
_entity.id
_entity.type
_entity.pdbx_description
1 polymer ?
#
loop_
_entity_poly.entity_id
_entity_poly.type
_entity_poly.pdbx_seq_one_letter_code
_entity_poly.pdbx_strand_id
1 'polypeptide(L)'
;MLDIHLEEGEIEAAIEAYGKEAEQRRKDRWYSSAWGYPDQELRLAQAAEADFPDQAVAIYRHKADGMIGQRNRASYKVAAEHLARVKEILERHGRTEEWTALIAELRIEHKTLRALREELDALGLN
;
A
#
# COMPACT_ATOMS: atom_id res chain seq x y z
N MET A 1 -11.05 -13.57 -8.87
CA MET A 1 -11.79 -13.91 -7.64
C MET A 1 -12.01 -12.69 -6.75
N LEU A 2 -11.03 -11.77 -6.62
CA LEU A 2 -11.18 -10.50 -5.89
C LEU A 2 -12.30 -9.57 -6.44
N ASP A 3 -12.52 -9.52 -7.75
CA ASP A 3 -13.57 -8.69 -8.38
C ASP A 3 -15.00 -9.12 -7.97
N ILE A 4 -15.23 -10.43 -7.77
CA ILE A 4 -16.56 -10.98 -7.47
C ILE A 4 -16.98 -10.61 -6.04
N HIS A 5 -16.04 -10.63 -5.09
CA HIS A 5 -16.30 -10.30 -3.68
C HIS A 5 -16.35 -8.79 -3.41
N LEU A 6 -15.67 -7.97 -4.23
CA LEU A 6 -15.77 -6.50 -4.16
C LEU A 6 -17.13 -5.98 -4.67
N GLU A 7 -17.78 -6.65 -5.63
CA GLU A 7 -19.12 -6.27 -6.12
C GLU A 7 -20.26 -6.71 -5.18
N GLU A 8 -20.08 -7.73 -4.35
CA GLU A 8 -21.11 -8.22 -3.40
C GLU A 8 -21.01 -7.60 -1.99
N GLY A 9 -20.04 -6.71 -1.73
CA GLY A 9 -19.89 -6.05 -0.42
C GLY A 9 -19.24 -6.92 0.66
N GLU A 10 -18.68 -8.08 0.30
CA GLU A 10 -18.05 -9.01 1.22
C GLU A 10 -16.54 -8.72 1.36
N ILE A 11 -16.23 -7.55 1.92
CA ILE A 11 -14.85 -7.07 2.13
C ILE A 11 -14.04 -8.06 2.99
N GLU A 12 -14.69 -8.72 3.94
CA GLU A 12 -14.08 -9.72 4.83
C GLU A 12 -13.62 -10.98 4.07
N ALA A 13 -14.42 -11.47 3.12
CA ALA A 13 -14.06 -12.60 2.26
C ALA A 13 -12.93 -12.23 1.29
N ALA A 14 -12.94 -11.00 0.77
CA ALA A 14 -11.87 -10.49 -0.09
C ALA A 14 -10.52 -10.38 0.66
N ILE A 15 -10.55 -10.01 1.94
CA ILE A 15 -9.38 -10.00 2.83
C ILE A 15 -8.86 -11.41 3.13
N GLU A 16 -9.76 -12.35 3.41
CA GLU A 16 -9.36 -13.74 3.68
C GLU A 16 -8.72 -14.39 2.45
N ALA A 17 -9.28 -14.15 1.26
CA ALA A 17 -8.72 -14.59 -0.02
C ALA A 17 -7.35 -13.94 -0.30
N TYR A 18 -7.21 -12.63 0.01
CA TYR A 18 -5.93 -11.94 -0.10
C TYR A 18 -4.84 -12.66 0.72
N GLY A 19 -5.12 -13.09 1.94
CA GLY A 19 -4.15 -13.83 2.77
C GLY A 19 -3.67 -15.16 2.18
N LYS A 20 -4.53 -15.89 1.45
CA LYS A 20 -4.27 -17.27 1.00
C LYS A 20 -3.57 -17.40 -0.36
N GLU A 21 -3.57 -16.36 -1.20
CA GLU A 21 -3.14 -16.46 -2.61
C GLU A 21 -1.84 -15.71 -2.98
N ALA A 22 -0.89 -15.51 -2.05
CA ALA A 22 0.30 -14.68 -2.26
C ALA A 22 1.19 -15.12 -3.45
N GLU A 23 1.27 -16.43 -3.71
CA GLU A 23 2.16 -16.99 -4.74
C GLU A 23 1.55 -16.94 -6.16
N GLN A 24 0.23 -17.12 -6.26
CA GLN A 24 -0.52 -17.06 -7.52
C GLN A 24 -0.59 -15.62 -8.06
N ARG A 25 -0.71 -14.64 -7.16
CA ARG A 25 -0.78 -13.19 -7.44
C ARG A 25 0.44 -12.62 -8.16
N ARG A 26 1.61 -13.28 -8.09
CA ARG A 26 2.81 -12.85 -8.84
C ARG A 26 2.62 -13.01 -10.36
N LYS A 27 1.85 -14.01 -10.80
CA LYS A 27 1.46 -14.22 -12.20
C LYS A 27 0.28 -13.35 -12.63
N ASP A 28 -0.71 -13.17 -11.75
CA ASP A 28 -1.89 -12.36 -12.08
C ASP A 28 -1.55 -10.87 -12.23
N ARG A 29 -0.57 -10.35 -11.47
CA ARG A 29 -0.02 -9.00 -11.66
C ARG A 29 0.54 -8.77 -13.06
N TRP A 30 1.19 -9.77 -13.66
CA TRP A 30 1.69 -9.70 -15.03
C TRP A 30 0.53 -9.62 -16.03
N TYR A 31 -0.53 -10.41 -15.83
CA TYR A 31 -1.71 -10.39 -16.69
C TYR A 31 -2.55 -9.11 -16.56
N SER A 32 -2.83 -8.63 -15.35
CA SER A 32 -3.58 -7.38 -15.14
C SER A 32 -2.85 -6.15 -15.67
N SER A 33 -1.51 -6.08 -15.49
CA SER A 33 -0.71 -4.98 -16.02
C SER A 33 -0.57 -5.02 -17.56
N ALA A 34 -0.62 -6.21 -18.17
CA ALA A 34 -0.56 -6.38 -19.63
C ALA A 34 -1.90 -6.10 -20.35
N TRP A 35 -3.03 -6.23 -19.64
CA TRP A 35 -4.38 -6.07 -20.21
C TRP A 35 -5.13 -4.82 -19.72
N GLY A 36 -4.48 -3.93 -18.97
CA GLY A 36 -5.03 -2.64 -18.57
C GLY A 36 -6.15 -2.71 -17.53
N TYR A 37 -6.20 -3.80 -16.74
CA TYR A 37 -7.17 -3.91 -15.66
C TYR A 37 -6.79 -2.97 -14.50
N PRO A 38 -7.77 -2.32 -13.84
CA PRO A 38 -7.54 -1.50 -12.66
C PRO A 38 -6.80 -2.31 -11.60
N ASP A 39 -5.89 -1.65 -10.88
CA ASP A 39 -5.12 -2.28 -9.80
C ASP A 39 -6.07 -2.73 -8.67
N GLN A 40 -6.42 -4.02 -8.67
CA GLN A 40 -7.40 -4.62 -7.76
C GLN A 40 -6.95 -4.53 -6.29
N GLU A 41 -5.64 -4.62 -6.04
CA GLU A 41 -5.07 -4.47 -4.70
C GLU A 41 -5.34 -3.05 -4.16
N LEU A 42 -5.21 -2.02 -5.00
CA LEU A 42 -5.51 -0.65 -4.60
C LEU A 42 -7.00 -0.42 -4.31
N ARG A 43 -7.91 -1.01 -5.12
CA ARG A 43 -9.36 -0.93 -4.85
C ARG A 43 -9.74 -1.63 -3.54
N LEU A 44 -9.15 -2.80 -3.28
CA LEU A 44 -9.35 -3.52 -2.03
C LEU A 44 -8.85 -2.69 -0.85
N ALA A 45 -7.66 -2.09 -0.95
CA ALA A 45 -7.11 -1.24 0.09
C ALA A 45 -8.03 -0.06 0.41
N GLN A 46 -8.57 0.60 -0.63
CA GLN A 46 -9.52 1.70 -0.50
C GLN A 46 -10.84 1.27 0.17
N ALA A 47 -11.38 0.11 -0.20
CA ALA A 47 -12.58 -0.44 0.43
C ALA A 47 -12.35 -0.83 1.90
N ALA A 48 -11.15 -1.33 2.21
CA ALA A 48 -10.78 -1.80 3.55
C ALA A 48 -10.46 -0.67 4.55
N GLU A 49 -10.28 0.59 4.13
CA GLU A 49 -9.79 1.66 5.04
C GLU A 49 -10.71 1.94 6.24
N ALA A 50 -12.02 1.72 6.07
CA ALA A 50 -13.03 1.98 7.10
C ALA A 50 -13.13 0.81 8.09
N ASP A 51 -13.39 -0.39 7.58
CA ASP A 51 -13.75 -1.57 8.39
C ASP A 51 -12.54 -2.45 8.74
N PHE A 52 -11.46 -2.36 7.96
CA PHE A 52 -10.28 -3.24 8.07
C PHE A 52 -8.96 -2.46 7.89
N PRO A 53 -8.68 -1.51 8.81
CA PRO A 53 -7.56 -0.58 8.67
C PRO A 53 -6.19 -1.27 8.62
N ASP A 54 -5.99 -2.36 9.35
CA ASP A 54 -4.72 -3.12 9.33
C ASP A 54 -4.42 -3.70 7.94
N GLN A 55 -5.45 -4.22 7.28
CA GLN A 55 -5.35 -4.80 5.95
C GLN A 55 -5.11 -3.73 4.88
N ALA A 56 -5.81 -2.60 4.98
CA ALA A 56 -5.56 -1.46 4.11
C ALA A 56 -4.11 -0.96 4.24
N VAL A 57 -3.64 -0.78 5.48
CA VAL A 57 -2.25 -0.38 5.77
C VAL A 57 -1.25 -1.39 5.20
N ALA A 58 -1.49 -2.69 5.37
CA ALA A 58 -0.61 -3.73 4.86
C ALA A 58 -0.51 -3.70 3.32
N ILE A 59 -1.62 -3.49 2.61
CA ILE A 59 -1.62 -3.40 1.13
C ILE A 59 -0.87 -2.15 0.66
N TYR A 60 -1.14 -0.98 1.25
CA TYR A 60 -0.45 0.25 0.89
C TYR A 60 1.05 0.19 1.18
N ARG A 61 1.45 -0.41 2.31
CA ARG A 61 2.87 -0.64 2.64
C ARG A 61 3.55 -1.54 1.61
N HIS A 62 2.95 -2.69 1.28
CA HIS A 62 3.48 -3.61 0.27
C HIS A 62 3.66 -2.94 -1.09
N LYS A 63 2.72 -2.07 -1.48
CA LYS A 63 2.84 -1.27 -2.71
C LYS A 63 3.96 -0.23 -2.64
N ALA A 64 4.09 0.47 -1.51
CA ALA A 64 5.17 1.42 -1.31
C ALA A 64 6.54 0.74 -1.42
N ASP A 65 6.73 -0.41 -0.77
CA ASP A 65 7.97 -1.19 -0.82
C ASP A 65 8.31 -1.64 -2.25
N GLY A 66 7.30 -2.11 -2.99
CA GLY A 66 7.44 -2.48 -4.40
C GLY A 66 7.87 -1.31 -5.28
N MET A 67 7.34 -0.11 -5.03
CA MET A 67 7.71 1.10 -5.76
C MET A 67 9.11 1.60 -5.38
N ILE A 68 9.49 1.52 -4.10
CA ILE A 68 10.86 1.83 -3.65
C ILE A 68 11.87 0.89 -4.32
N GLY A 69 11.51 -0.39 -4.47
CA GLY A 69 12.31 -1.41 -5.15
C GLY A 69 12.59 -1.12 -6.63
N GLN A 70 11.77 -0.30 -7.31
CA GLN A 70 12.03 0.10 -8.71
C GLN A 70 13.14 1.15 -8.87
N ARG A 71 13.60 1.74 -7.75
CA ARG A 71 14.77 2.62 -7.67
C ARG A 71 14.81 3.77 -8.67
N ASN A 72 13.66 4.36 -8.96
CA ASN A 72 13.57 5.55 -9.79
C ASN A 72 12.70 6.60 -9.11
N ARG A 73 12.90 7.87 -9.47
CA ARG A 73 12.25 9.00 -8.80
C ARG A 73 10.73 8.99 -8.94
N ALA A 74 10.21 8.58 -10.11
CA ALA A 74 8.77 8.51 -10.33
C ALA A 74 8.12 7.49 -9.40
N SER A 75 8.74 6.31 -9.24
CA SER A 75 8.26 5.29 -8.29
C SER A 75 8.40 5.75 -6.84
N TYR A 76 9.43 6.51 -6.47
CA TYR A 76 9.52 7.07 -5.11
C TYR A 76 8.38 8.03 -4.78
N LYS A 77 7.95 8.85 -5.75
CA LYS A 77 6.78 9.71 -5.58
C LYS A 77 5.52 8.88 -5.31
N VAL A 78 5.28 7.84 -6.10
CA VAL A 78 4.14 6.92 -5.93
C VAL A 78 4.21 6.19 -4.58
N ALA A 79 5.41 5.78 -4.14
CA ALA A 79 5.60 5.18 -2.83
C ALA A 79 5.22 6.16 -1.70
N ALA A 80 5.66 7.41 -1.80
CA ALA A 80 5.33 8.44 -0.81
C ALA A 80 3.82 8.73 -0.76
N GLU A 81 3.12 8.72 -1.89
CA GLU A 81 1.66 8.84 -1.96
C GLU A 81 0.95 7.69 -1.23
N HIS A 82 1.41 6.44 -1.40
CA HIS A 82 0.88 5.30 -0.64
C HIS A 82 1.14 5.41 0.87
N LEU A 83 2.34 5.87 1.27
CA LEU A 83 2.68 6.08 2.68
C LEU A 83 1.88 7.23 3.30
N ALA A 84 1.59 8.29 2.55
CA ALA A 84 0.68 9.34 2.99
C ALA A 84 -0.71 8.77 3.30
N ARG A 85 -1.19 7.82 2.50
CA ARG A 85 -2.47 7.16 2.78
C ARG A 85 -2.43 6.30 4.03
N VAL A 86 -1.33 5.57 4.26
CA VAL A 86 -1.10 4.83 5.53
C VAL A 86 -1.17 5.77 6.73
N LYS A 87 -0.51 6.93 6.65
CA LYS A 87 -0.58 7.95 7.70
C LYS A 87 -2.02 8.36 8.00
N GLU A 88 -2.79 8.72 6.97
CA GLU A 88 -4.18 9.15 7.14
C GLU A 88 -5.05 8.07 7.80
N ILE A 89 -4.88 6.80 7.42
CA ILE A 89 -5.62 5.67 8.00
C ILE A 89 -5.24 5.52 9.48
N LEU A 90 -3.95 5.45 9.80
CA LEU A 90 -3.50 5.28 11.18
C LEU A 90 -3.91 6.46 12.07
N GLU A 91 -3.77 7.70 11.60
CA GLU A 91 -4.19 8.89 12.34
C GLU A 91 -5.70 8.90 12.60
N ARG A 92 -6.53 8.54 11.60
CA ARG A 92 -7.99 8.45 11.75
C ARG A 92 -8.40 7.44 12.82
N HIS A 93 -7.64 6.35 12.96
CA HIS A 93 -7.88 5.30 13.95
C HIS A 93 -7.13 5.53 15.28
N GLY A 94 -6.53 6.72 15.48
CA GLY A 94 -5.83 7.08 16.73
C GLY A 94 -4.48 6.38 16.94
N ARG A 95 -3.92 5.78 15.88
CA ARG A 95 -2.68 4.98 15.88
C ARG A 95 -1.47 5.79 15.40
N THR A 96 -1.39 7.07 15.74
CA THR A 96 -0.31 7.97 15.31
C THR A 96 1.08 7.49 15.79
N GLU A 97 1.17 6.82 16.94
CA GLU A 97 2.42 6.24 17.44
C GLU A 97 2.97 5.15 16.51
N GLU A 98 2.08 4.33 15.94
CA GLU A 98 2.45 3.30 14.97
C GLU A 98 2.91 3.89 13.64
N TRP A 99 2.23 4.94 13.18
CA TRP A 99 2.71 5.71 12.02
C TRP A 99 4.13 6.24 12.26
N THR A 100 4.37 6.83 13.44
CA THR A 100 5.66 7.42 13.80
C THR A 100 6.77 6.36 13.82
N ALA A 101 6.49 5.17 14.37
CA ALA A 101 7.43 4.06 14.35
C ALA A 101 7.71 3.56 12.93
N LEU A 102 6.66 3.43 12.10
CA LEU A 102 6.76 2.96 10.72
C LEU A 102 7.60 3.90 9.86
N ILE A 103 7.32 5.22 9.89
CA ILE A 103 8.05 6.17 9.05
C ILE A 103 9.52 6.31 9.50
N ALA A 104 9.78 6.21 10.81
CA ALA A 104 11.13 6.20 11.35
C ALA A 104 11.94 4.98 10.88
N GLU A 105 11.35 3.78 10.97
CA GLU A 105 11.95 2.53 10.46
C GLU A 105 12.29 2.66 8.96
N LEU A 106 11.32 3.12 8.16
CA LEU A 106 11.47 3.24 6.71
C LEU A 106 12.57 4.24 6.31
N ARG A 107 12.67 5.37 7.03
CA ARG A 107 13.74 6.36 6.80
C ARG A 107 15.11 5.83 7.21
N ILE A 108 15.20 4.99 8.24
CA ILE A 108 16.45 4.33 8.65
C ILE A 108 16.88 3.30 7.60
N GLU A 109 15.96 2.45 7.14
CA GLU A 109 16.21 1.41 6.14
C GLU A 109 16.69 2.03 4.82
N HIS A 110 16.04 3.11 4.39
CA HIS A 110 16.32 3.77 3.11
C HIS A 110 17.16 5.04 3.24
N LYS A 111 17.98 5.16 4.29
CA LYS A 111 18.77 6.39 4.57
C LYS A 111 19.68 6.86 3.42
N THR A 112 20.09 5.94 2.53
CA THR A 112 20.96 6.21 1.37
C THR A 112 20.18 6.69 0.15
N LEU A 113 18.86 6.51 0.11
CA LEU A 113 17.99 6.90 -1.01
C LEU A 113 17.57 8.37 -0.86
N ARG A 114 18.46 9.30 -1.24
CA ARG A 114 18.19 10.74 -1.11
C ARG A 114 16.90 11.17 -1.81
N ALA A 115 16.67 10.70 -3.03
CA ALA A 115 15.47 11.04 -3.78
C ALA A 115 14.19 10.57 -3.07
N LEU A 116 14.18 9.38 -2.47
CA LEU A 116 13.02 8.92 -1.69
C LEU A 116 12.75 9.85 -0.51
N ARG A 117 13.79 10.24 0.23
CA ARG A 117 13.65 11.17 1.37
C ARG A 117 13.08 12.51 0.94
N GLU A 118 13.56 13.06 -0.18
CA GLU A 118 13.02 14.30 -0.74
C GLU A 118 11.52 14.20 -1.03
N GLU A 119 11.05 13.08 -1.60
CA GLU A 119 9.62 12.87 -1.85
C GLU A 119 8.81 12.67 -0.55
N LEU A 120 9.37 12.00 0.48
CA LEU A 120 8.74 11.89 1.80
C LEU A 120 8.63 13.26 2.50
N ASP A 121 9.70 14.05 2.49
CA ASP A 121 9.76 15.38 3.07
C ASP A 121 8.80 16.34 2.34
N ALA A 122 8.66 16.21 1.02
CA ALA A 122 7.73 17.01 0.21
C ALA A 122 6.26 16.79 0.60
N LEU A 123 5.91 15.60 1.11
CA LEU A 123 4.57 15.28 1.62
C LEU A 123 4.43 15.48 3.13
N GLY A 124 5.46 16.00 3.81
CA GLY A 124 5.44 16.19 5.26
C GLY A 124 5.40 14.88 6.06
N LEU A 125 5.94 13.81 5.48
CA LEU A 125 6.07 12.50 6.12
C LEU A 125 7.38 12.46 6.94
N ASN A 126 7.32 13.09 8.11
CA ASN A 126 8.40 13.13 9.11
C ASN A 126 8.18 12.09 10.21
#